data_AF-A0A7S1DJA0-F1
#
_entry.id   AF-A0A7S1DJA0-F1
#
_cell.length_a   1.000
_cell.length_b   1.000
_cell.length_c   1.000
_cell.angle_alpha   90.00
_cell.angle_beta   90.00
_cell.angle_gamma   90.00
#
_symmetry.space_group_name_H-M   'P 1'
#
loop_
_entity.id
_entity.type
_entity.pdbx_description
1 polymer ?
#
loop_
_entity_poly.entity_id
_entity_poly.type
_entity_poly.pdbx_seq_one_letter_code
_entity_poly.pdbx_strand_id
1 'polypeptide(L)'
;MLSKSPSPLLSSPSQPSHNQHGLLLEWRDVQCSVKTWARETKTILNGVSGRARPGRVLAIMGPSGSGKTTLLNALAAQMEKQPGLVLQGEVYVNGEICNRSMASMRKGFVRQEDTFYSQMTVRETLRFVARLRLSPEVPYADKMLVVDSLINKFSLANCADTIIGDSA
;
A
#
# COMPACT_ATOMS: atom_id res chain seq x y z
N MET A 1 63.45 12.03 14.52
CA MET A 1 62.46 12.96 13.95
C MET A 1 61.52 12.19 13.03
N LEU A 2 60.22 12.27 13.33
CA LEU A 2 59.02 12.06 12.49
C LEU A 2 59.12 11.21 11.21
N SER A 3 58.42 10.07 11.18
CA SER A 3 57.14 9.82 10.44
C SER A 3 57.35 9.52 8.94
N LYS A 4 56.78 8.50 8.30
CA LYS A 4 55.41 7.99 8.32
C LYS A 4 55.39 6.53 7.84
N SER A 5 54.67 5.67 8.54
CA SER A 5 54.13 4.43 8.00
C SER A 5 53.04 4.75 6.96
N PRO A 6 52.91 3.98 5.86
CA PRO A 6 51.86 4.21 4.88
C PRO A 6 50.50 3.85 5.46
N SER A 7 49.57 4.80 5.39
CA SER A 7 48.16 4.64 5.76
C SER A 7 47.51 3.51 4.96
N PRO A 8 46.73 2.61 5.58
CA PRO A 8 45.92 1.66 4.82
C PRO A 8 44.82 2.44 4.08
N LEU A 9 44.86 2.34 2.75
CA LEU A 9 43.81 2.80 1.85
C LEU A 9 42.53 2.00 2.11
N LEU A 10 41.41 2.73 2.12
CA LEU A 10 40.04 2.22 2.02
C LEU A 10 39.60 1.29 3.17
N SER A 11 39.16 1.89 4.27
CA SER A 11 38.11 1.28 5.08
C SER A 11 36.95 0.95 4.15
N SER A 12 36.65 -0.34 3.99
CA SER A 12 35.46 -0.84 3.32
C SER A 12 34.25 0.01 3.72
N PRO A 13 33.41 0.49 2.78
CA PRO A 13 32.16 1.12 3.17
C PRO A 13 31.43 0.11 4.04
N SER A 14 31.21 0.48 5.30
CA SER A 14 30.37 -0.26 6.23
C SER A 14 29.11 -0.62 5.48
N GLN A 15 28.98 -1.90 5.15
CA GLN A 15 27.77 -2.48 4.57
C GLN A 15 26.62 -1.93 5.40
N PRO A 16 25.65 -1.19 4.81
CA PRO A 16 24.46 -0.83 5.56
C PRO A 16 23.90 -2.16 6.02
N SER A 17 23.81 -2.36 7.35
CA SER A 17 23.11 -3.49 7.93
C SER A 17 21.71 -3.46 7.35
N HIS A 18 21.48 -4.26 6.30
CA HIS A 18 20.20 -4.37 5.64
C HIS A 18 19.33 -5.13 6.62
N ASN A 19 18.81 -4.39 7.60
CA ASN A 19 17.95 -4.96 8.61
C ASN A 19 16.68 -5.38 7.86
N GLN A 20 16.59 -6.68 7.57
CA GLN A 20 15.48 -7.31 6.86
C GLN A 20 14.23 -7.36 7.75
N HIS A 21 13.88 -6.25 8.40
CA HIS A 21 12.61 -6.14 9.11
C HIS A 21 11.53 -5.91 8.07
N GLY A 22 10.99 -7.01 7.55
CA GLY A 22 9.72 -6.94 6.86
C GLY A 22 8.65 -6.37 7.79
N LEU A 23 7.60 -5.79 7.18
CA LEU A 23 6.55 -5.09 7.90
C LEU A 23 5.64 -6.07 8.65
N LEU A 24 5.65 -6.02 9.99
CA LEU A 24 4.65 -6.64 10.84
C LEU A 24 3.50 -5.65 11.05
N LEU A 25 2.31 -6.02 10.56
CA LEU A 25 1.09 -5.26 10.78
C LEU A 25 0.28 -5.97 11.87
N GLU A 26 -0.13 -5.26 12.92
CA GLU A 26 -1.02 -5.79 13.94
C GLU A 26 -2.21 -4.85 14.12
N TRP A 27 -3.37 -5.38 14.46
CA TRP A 27 -4.55 -4.59 14.77
C TRP A 27 -5.24 -5.17 15.99
N ARG A 28 -5.75 -4.28 16.85
CA ARG A 28 -6.34 -4.62 18.15
C ARG A 28 -7.66 -3.92 18.29
N ASP A 29 -8.66 -4.71 18.67
CA ASP A 29 -10.02 -4.26 18.98
C ASP A 29 -10.62 -3.33 17.90
N VAL A 30 -10.42 -3.68 16.63
CA VAL A 30 -10.93 -2.89 15.51
C VAL A 30 -12.45 -3.03 15.45
N GLN A 31 -13.12 -1.91 15.68
CA GLN A 31 -14.57 -1.79 15.67
C GLN A 31 -14.99 -0.77 14.61
N CYS A 32 -16.05 -1.09 13.89
CA CYS A 32 -16.59 -0.21 12.86
C CYS A 32 -18.11 -0.20 12.96
N SER A 33 -18.70 0.99 13.07
CA SER A 33 -20.14 1.18 13.06
C SER A 33 -20.53 2.28 12.09
N VAL A 34 -21.75 2.18 11.56
CA VAL A 34 -22.31 3.17 10.62
C VAL A 34 -23.67 3.64 11.10
N LYS A 35 -23.94 4.94 10.97
CA LYS A 35 -25.28 5.49 11.17
C LYS A 35 -26.12 5.25 9.93
N THR A 36 -27.27 4.60 10.11
CA THR A 36 -28.25 4.40 9.06
C THR A 36 -29.11 5.66 8.88
N TRP A 37 -29.85 5.71 7.77
CA TRP A 37 -30.85 6.77 7.53
C TRP A 37 -31.89 6.87 8.64
N ALA A 38 -32.21 5.75 9.29
CA ALA A 38 -33.13 5.68 10.43
C ALA A 38 -32.52 6.19 11.75
N ARG A 39 -31.31 6.78 11.73
CA ARG A 39 -30.51 7.19 12.91
C ARG A 39 -30.12 6.03 13.84
N GLU A 40 -30.29 4.79 13.41
CA GLU A 40 -29.80 3.62 14.13
C GLU A 40 -28.31 3.40 13.85
N THR A 41 -27.59 2.91 14.85
CA THR A 41 -26.17 2.56 14.69
C THR A 41 -26.06 1.07 14.38
N LYS A 42 -25.53 0.74 13.20
CA LYS A 42 -25.27 -0.65 12.79
C LYS A 42 -23.79 -0.96 12.94
N THR A 43 -23.48 -1.96 13.74
CA THR A 43 -22.11 -2.47 13.88
C THR A 43 -21.77 -3.38 12.71
N ILE A 44 -20.64 -3.10 12.04
CA ILE A 44 -20.09 -3.90 10.93
C ILE A 44 -18.94 -4.78 11.41
N LEU A 45 -18.03 -4.21 12.21
CA LEU A 45 -16.91 -4.92 12.82
C LEU A 45 -17.04 -4.81 14.34
N ASN A 46 -16.89 -5.92 15.04
CA ASN A 46 -17.03 -6.01 16.49
C ASN A 46 -15.75 -6.59 17.10
N GLY A 47 -14.80 -5.71 17.44
CA GLY A 47 -13.60 -6.03 18.22
C GLY A 47 -12.63 -6.98 17.53
N VAL A 48 -12.41 -6.79 16.22
CA VAL A 48 -11.57 -7.69 15.44
C VAL A 48 -10.10 -7.40 15.73
N SER A 49 -9.33 -8.44 16.05
CA SER A 49 -7.89 -8.35 16.33
C SER A 49 -7.11 -9.38 15.51
N GLY A 50 -5.86 -9.07 15.17
CA GLY A 50 -5.01 -9.98 14.40
C GLY A 50 -3.69 -9.37 13.99
N ARG A 51 -2.90 -10.13 13.23
CA ARG A 51 -1.59 -9.69 12.72
C ARG A 51 -1.24 -10.31 11.38
N ALA A 52 -0.61 -9.53 10.51
CA ALA A 52 -0.01 -9.96 9.26
C ALA A 52 1.52 -9.90 9.37
N ARG A 53 2.16 -11.06 9.23
CA ARG A 53 3.62 -11.20 9.38
C ARG A 53 4.33 -10.96 8.05
N PRO A 54 5.55 -10.42 8.07
CA PRO A 54 6.33 -10.27 6.84
C PRO A 54 6.62 -11.59 6.16
N GLY A 55 6.66 -11.57 4.83
CA GLY A 55 6.94 -12.76 4.01
C GLY A 55 5.82 -13.79 3.99
N ARG A 56 4.62 -13.47 4.50
CA ARG A 56 3.45 -14.35 4.47
C ARG A 56 2.27 -13.69 3.79
N VAL A 57 1.47 -14.51 3.11
CA VAL A 57 0.16 -14.11 2.60
C VAL A 57 -0.86 -14.40 3.70
N LEU A 58 -1.63 -13.38 4.07
CA LEU A 58 -2.77 -13.50 4.98
C LEU A 58 -4.06 -13.41 4.14
N ALA A 59 -4.92 -14.42 4.27
CA ALA A 59 -6.24 -14.42 3.64
C ALA A 59 -7.33 -14.18 4.69
N ILE A 60 -8.28 -13.30 4.38
CA ILE A 60 -9.49 -13.07 5.18
C ILE A 60 -10.65 -13.74 4.46
N MET A 61 -11.27 -14.73 5.09
CA MET A 61 -12.34 -15.55 4.52
C MET A 61 -13.62 -15.43 5.34
N GLY A 62 -14.77 -15.57 4.68
CA GLY A 62 -16.08 -15.45 5.31
C GLY A 62 -17.20 -15.18 4.30
N PRO A 63 -18.47 -15.35 4.70
CA PRO A 63 -19.63 -15.18 3.82
C PRO A 63 -19.77 -13.72 3.33
N SER A 64 -20.53 -13.51 2.26
CA SER A 64 -20.84 -12.14 1.80
C SER A 64 -21.49 -11.33 2.92
N GLY A 65 -21.14 -10.05 3.03
CA GLY A 65 -21.63 -9.16 4.10
C GLY A 65 -20.96 -9.31 5.47
N SER A 66 -20.01 -10.23 5.66
CA SER A 66 -19.33 -10.43 6.96
C SER A 66 -18.33 -9.33 7.36
N GLY A 67 -18.23 -8.24 6.60
CA GLY A 67 -17.31 -7.12 6.91
C GLY A 67 -15.86 -7.29 6.43
N LYS A 68 -15.54 -8.28 5.57
CA LYS A 68 -14.15 -8.49 5.07
C LYS A 68 -13.59 -7.25 4.37
N THR A 69 -14.34 -6.71 3.42
CA THR A 69 -13.96 -5.50 2.68
C THR A 69 -13.86 -4.30 3.63
N THR A 70 -14.74 -4.22 4.63
CA THR A 70 -14.68 -3.19 5.69
C THR A 70 -13.40 -3.29 6.51
N LEU A 71 -13.00 -4.50 6.93
CA LEU A 71 -11.74 -4.72 7.66
C LEU A 71 -10.52 -4.34 6.81
N LEU A 72 -10.48 -4.77 5.55
CA LEU A 72 -9.41 -4.38 4.62
C LEU A 72 -9.36 -2.87 4.40
N ASN A 73 -10.51 -2.22 4.23
CA ASN A 73 -10.60 -0.76 4.06
C ASN A 73 -10.16 -0.02 5.33
N ALA A 74 -10.49 -0.53 6.52
CA ALA A 74 -10.06 0.02 7.80
C ALA A 74 -8.53 -0.05 7.95
N LEU A 75 -7.94 -1.22 7.71
CA LEU A 75 -6.47 -1.42 7.74
C LEU A 75 -5.75 -0.63 6.64
N ALA A 76 -6.41 -0.38 5.51
CA ALA A 76 -5.89 0.46 4.44
C ALA A 76 -6.07 1.97 4.68
N ALA A 77 -6.67 2.37 5.81
CA ALA A 77 -7.07 3.75 6.11
C ALA A 77 -7.88 4.42 4.98
N GLN A 78 -8.78 3.66 4.35
CA GLN A 78 -9.69 4.15 3.31
C GLN A 78 -11.04 4.63 3.88
N MET A 79 -11.36 4.30 5.14
CA MET A 79 -12.69 4.55 5.72
C MET A 79 -12.83 5.86 6.51
N GLU A 80 -11.73 6.52 6.89
CA GLU A 80 -11.73 7.71 7.76
C GLU A 80 -12.54 8.90 7.19
N LYS A 81 -12.88 8.88 5.90
CA LYS A 81 -13.55 9.99 5.20
C LYS A 81 -15.04 9.78 4.94
N GLN A 82 -15.65 8.68 5.40
CA GLN A 82 -17.06 8.41 5.13
C GLN A 82 -17.97 9.03 6.20
N PRO A 83 -18.95 9.88 5.81
CA PRO A 83 -19.87 10.52 6.76
C PRO A 83 -20.73 9.47 7.47
N GLY A 84 -20.83 9.59 8.80
CA GLY A 84 -21.63 8.69 9.64
C GLY A 84 -20.96 7.36 9.99
N LEU A 85 -19.71 7.13 9.57
CA LEU A 85 -18.91 5.97 9.96
C LEU A 85 -18.04 6.30 11.17
N VAL A 86 -18.02 5.40 12.15
CA VAL A 86 -17.17 5.48 13.34
C VAL A 86 -16.24 4.28 13.33
N LEU A 87 -14.93 4.54 13.28
CA LEU A 87 -13.88 3.53 13.37
C LEU A 87 -13.16 3.70 14.71
N GLN A 88 -12.99 2.59 15.43
CA GLN A 88 -12.28 2.52 16.71
C GLN A 88 -11.30 1.33 16.68
N GLY A 89 -10.39 1.31 17.66
CA GLY A 89 -9.31 0.34 17.75
C GLY A 89 -7.97 0.91 17.31
N GLU A 90 -6.95 0.07 17.35
CA GLU A 90 -5.56 0.47 17.14
C GLU A 90 -4.89 -0.39 16.09
N VAL A 91 -4.10 0.24 15.23
CA VAL A 91 -3.27 -0.45 14.23
C VAL A 91 -1.82 -0.14 14.53
N TYR A 92 -1.01 -1.20 14.59
CA TYR A 92 0.41 -1.17 14.91
C TYR A 92 1.23 -1.62 13.71
N VAL A 93 2.37 -0.97 13.52
CA VAL A 93 3.34 -1.33 12.49
C VAL A 93 4.68 -1.49 13.19
N ASN A 94 5.23 -2.69 13.15
CA ASN A 94 6.46 -3.04 13.87
C ASN A 94 6.44 -2.66 15.36
N GLY A 95 5.27 -2.73 16.00
CA GLY A 95 5.07 -2.40 17.41
C GLY A 95 4.76 -0.93 17.72
N GLU A 96 4.81 -0.04 16.73
CA GLU A 96 4.47 1.38 16.89
C GLU A 96 3.02 1.66 16.46
N ILE A 97 2.30 2.45 17.26
CA ILE A 97 0.92 2.86 16.94
C ILE A 97 0.94 3.76 15.70
N CYS A 98 0.17 3.37 14.69
CA CYS A 98 -0.05 4.19 13.49
C CYS A 98 -1.03 5.33 13.76
N ASN A 99 -0.61 6.32 14.57
CA ASN A 99 -1.39 7.52 14.87
C ASN A 99 -1.34 8.58 13.76
N ARG A 100 -0.34 8.51 12.88
CA ARG A 100 -0.07 9.56 11.89
C ARG A 100 -0.09 8.97 10.49
N SER A 101 -1.29 8.96 9.91
CA SER A 101 -1.60 8.60 8.53
C SER A 101 -0.91 7.31 8.06
N MET A 102 -1.63 6.20 8.12
CA MET A 102 -1.24 5.00 7.38
C MET A 102 -1.03 5.25 5.87
N ALA A 103 -1.33 6.46 5.35
CA ALA A 103 -1.00 6.87 3.99
C ALA A 103 0.50 7.15 3.77
N SER A 104 1.28 7.39 4.83
CA SER A 104 2.75 7.56 4.75
C SER A 104 3.51 6.24 4.60
N MET A 105 2.85 5.11 4.91
CA MET A 105 3.41 3.78 4.70
C MET A 105 3.47 3.47 3.20
N ARG A 106 4.58 2.88 2.75
CA ARG A 106 4.68 2.26 1.41
C ARG A 106 3.76 1.04 1.35
N LYS A 107 2.50 1.27 0.95
CA LYS A 107 1.48 0.23 0.78
C LYS A 107 0.80 0.34 -0.58
N GLY A 108 0.45 -0.80 -1.15
CA GLY A 108 -0.46 -0.89 -2.29
C GLY A 108 -1.84 -1.35 -1.79
N PHE A 109 -2.89 -0.67 -2.23
CA PHE A 109 -4.27 -1.09 -2.01
C PHE A 109 -4.97 -1.18 -3.36
N VAL A 110 -5.48 -2.37 -3.69
CA VAL A 110 -6.25 -2.65 -4.90
C VAL A 110 -7.72 -2.75 -4.47
N ARG A 111 -8.58 -1.98 -5.12
CA ARG A 111 -10.02 -1.94 -4.81
C ARG A 111 -10.73 -3.12 -5.46
N GLN A 112 -11.94 -3.40 -4.98
CA GLN A 112 -12.80 -4.42 -5.56
C GLN A 112 -13.30 -4.03 -6.96
N GLU A 113 -13.56 -2.73 -7.17
CA GLU A 113 -13.91 -2.16 -8.46
C GLU A 113 -12.68 -1.44 -9.04
N ASP A 114 -12.45 -1.66 -10.33
CA ASP A 114 -11.39 -1.00 -11.07
C ASP A 114 -11.74 0.46 -11.33
N THR A 115 -10.78 1.35 -11.13
CA THR A 115 -10.95 2.79 -11.42
C THR A 115 -9.89 3.18 -12.43
N PHE A 116 -10.26 3.15 -13.72
CA PHE A 116 -9.40 3.58 -14.82
C PHE A 116 -10.05 4.71 -15.61
N TYR A 117 -9.21 5.53 -16.24
CA TYR A 117 -9.69 6.47 -17.24
C TYR A 117 -9.83 5.71 -18.56
N SER A 118 -11.07 5.47 -19.00
CA SER A 118 -11.40 4.69 -20.20
C SER A 118 -10.94 5.31 -21.53
N GLN A 119 -10.32 6.50 -21.48
CA GLN A 119 -9.71 7.16 -22.64
C GLN A 119 -8.19 6.94 -22.73
N MET A 120 -7.58 6.24 -21.77
CA MET A 120 -6.15 6.00 -21.72
C MET A 120 -5.81 4.56 -22.09
N THR A 121 -4.67 4.38 -22.75
CA THR A 121 -4.06 3.06 -22.95
C THR A 121 -3.46 2.51 -21.66
N VAL A 122 -3.16 1.20 -21.65
CA VAL A 122 -2.45 0.56 -20.54
C VAL A 122 -1.12 1.28 -20.25
N ARG A 123 -0.34 1.57 -21.29
CA ARG A 123 0.95 2.26 -21.19
C ARG A 123 0.79 3.67 -20.65
N GLU A 124 -0.17 4.45 -21.15
CA GLU A 124 -0.42 5.81 -20.67
C GLU A 124 -0.83 5.83 -19.19
N THR A 125 -1.65 4.87 -18.79
CA THR A 125 -2.09 4.72 -17.39
C THR A 125 -0.90 4.44 -16.48
N LEU A 126 -0.02 3.51 -16.87
CA LEU A 126 1.20 3.21 -16.11
C LEU A 126 2.17 4.40 -16.07
N ARG A 127 2.33 5.14 -17.18
CA ARG A 127 3.12 6.38 -17.23
C ARG A 127 2.57 7.43 -16.28
N PHE A 128 1.26 7.63 -16.27
CA PHE A 128 0.59 8.59 -15.39
C PHE A 128 0.80 8.24 -13.92
N VAL A 129 0.58 6.98 -13.53
CA VAL A 129 0.80 6.51 -12.15
C VAL A 129 2.27 6.61 -11.75
N ALA A 130 3.19 6.23 -12.64
CA ALA A 130 4.64 6.32 -12.38
C ALA A 130 5.07 7.76 -12.11
N ARG A 131 4.54 8.74 -12.85
CA ARG A 131 4.82 10.16 -12.64
C ARG A 131 4.33 10.67 -11.28
N LEU A 132 3.18 10.18 -10.80
CA LEU A 132 2.59 10.59 -9.52
C LEU A 132 3.20 9.88 -8.31
N ARG A 133 3.61 8.61 -8.44
CA ARG A 133 4.08 7.80 -7.32
C ARG A 133 5.60 7.76 -7.15
N LEU A 134 6.37 7.95 -8.22
CA LEU A 134 7.83 7.99 -8.13
C LEU A 134 8.28 9.39 -7.73
N SER A 135 9.40 9.46 -6.99
CA SER A 135 9.98 10.72 -6.52
C SER A 135 10.15 11.72 -7.69
N PRO A 136 9.89 13.02 -7.46
CA PRO A 136 10.15 14.05 -8.47
C PRO A 136 11.63 14.10 -8.89
N GLU A 137 12.56 13.65 -8.04
CA GLU A 137 14.00 13.60 -8.31
C GLU A 137 14.39 12.54 -9.35
N VAL A 138 13.55 11.52 -9.56
CA VAL A 138 13.82 10.47 -10.54
C VAL A 138 13.66 11.05 -11.95
N PRO A 139 14.67 10.96 -12.83
CA PRO A 139 14.58 11.44 -14.22
C PRO A 139 13.41 10.79 -14.98
N TYR A 140 12.82 11.53 -15.92
CA TYR A 140 11.70 11.03 -16.71
C TYR A 140 12.04 9.73 -17.45
N ALA A 141 13.25 9.63 -18.03
CA ALA A 141 13.71 8.43 -18.72
C ALA A 141 13.69 7.20 -17.80
N ASP A 142 14.16 7.33 -16.56
CA ASP A 142 14.19 6.23 -15.59
C ASP A 142 12.77 5.82 -15.17
N LYS A 143 11.84 6.78 -15.06
CA LYS A 143 10.41 6.47 -14.84
C LYS A 143 9.84 5.65 -16.00
N MET A 144 10.24 5.92 -17.24
CA MET A 144 9.79 5.15 -18.41
C MET A 144 10.37 3.74 -18.42
N LEU A 145 11.64 3.57 -18.04
CA LEU A 145 12.25 2.24 -17.90
C LEU A 145 11.50 1.37 -16.87
N VAL A 146 11.04 1.97 -15.77
CA VAL A 146 10.19 1.27 -14.79
C VAL A 146 8.87 0.85 -15.44
N VAL A 147 8.22 1.72 -16.22
CA VAL A 147 6.96 1.39 -16.91
C VAL A 147 7.15 0.24 -17.89
N ASP A 148 8.18 0.29 -18.73
CA ASP A 148 8.45 -0.76 -19.71
C ASP A 148 8.81 -2.09 -19.03
N SER A 149 9.56 -2.03 -17.92
CA SER A 149 9.83 -3.21 -17.09
C SER A 149 8.54 -3.81 -16.52
N LEU A 150 7.59 -2.99 -16.05
CA LEU A 150 6.30 -3.47 -15.54
C LEU A 150 5.46 -4.11 -16.66
N ILE A 151 5.38 -3.49 -17.84
CA ILE A 151 4.66 -4.03 -18.99
C ILE A 151 5.18 -5.43 -19.35
N ASN A 152 6.50 -5.59 -19.41
CA ASN A 152 7.11 -6.88 -19.72
C ASN A 152 6.93 -7.89 -18.58
N LYS A 153 7.11 -7.47 -17.32
CA LYS A 153 6.98 -8.34 -16.15
C LYS A 153 5.58 -8.91 -15.97
N PHE A 154 4.56 -8.14 -16.34
CA PHE A 154 3.16 -8.57 -16.31
C PHE A 154 2.65 -9.09 -17.66
N SER A 155 3.54 -9.27 -18.65
CA SER A 155 3.20 -9.77 -19.99
C SER A 155 2.10 -8.96 -20.70
N LEU A 156 2.08 -7.65 -20.49
CA LEU A 156 1.10 -6.72 -21.05
C LEU A 156 1.52 -6.16 -22.42
N ALA A 157 2.61 -6.65 -23.01
CA ALA A 157 3.18 -6.09 -24.25
C ALA A 157 2.15 -6.01 -25.39
N ASN A 158 1.32 -7.05 -25.56
CA ASN A 158 0.34 -7.13 -26.65
C ASN A 158 -0.83 -6.16 -26.50
N CYS A 159 -1.12 -5.70 -25.28
CA CYS A 159 -2.20 -4.76 -24.98
C CYS A 159 -1.71 -3.41 -24.45
N ALA A 160 -0.39 -3.17 -24.49
CA ALA A 160 0.23 -1.98 -23.91
C ALA A 160 -0.35 -0.69 -24.51
N ASP A 161 -0.64 -0.71 -25.81
CA ASP A 161 -1.16 0.43 -26.57
C ASP A 161 -2.66 0.26 -26.89
N THR A 162 -3.34 -0.67 -26.21
CA THR A 162 -4.79 -0.83 -26.25
C THR A 162 -5.45 0.06 -25.19
N ILE A 163 -6.58 0.68 -25.56
CA ILE A 163 -7.40 1.49 -24.65
C ILE A 163 -8.00 0.59 -23.58
N ILE A 164 -7.98 1.04 -22.33
CA ILE A 164 -8.62 0.34 -21.21
C ILE A 164 -10.14 0.47 -21.35
N GLY A 165 -10.84 -0.66 -21.40
CA GLY A 165 -12.31 -0.70 -21.48
C GLY A 165 -12.98 -0.16 -20.22
N ASP A 166 -14.17 0.40 -20.38
CA ASP A 166 -15.03 0.81 -19.27
C ASP A 166 -15.98 -0.34 -18.88
N SER A 167 -16.53 -0.28 -17.67
CA SER A 167 -17.54 -1.21 -17.16
C SER A 167 -18.98 -0.77 -17.49
N ALA A 168 -19.14 0.17 -18.42
CA ALA A 168 -20.42 0.77 -18.80
C ALA A 168 -21.24 -0.12 -19.74
#